data_AF-A0A5C5WNL2-F1
#
_entry.id   AF-A0A5C5WNL2-F1
#
_cell.length_a   1.000
_cell.length_b   1.000
_cell.length_c   1.000
_cell.angle_alpha   90.00
_cell.angle_beta   90.00
_cell.angle_gamma   90.00
#
_symmetry.space_group_name_H-M   'P 1'
#
loop_
_entity.id
_entity.type
_entity.pdbx_description
1 polymer ?
#
loop_
_entity_poly.entity_id
_entity_poly.type
_entity_poly.pdbx_seq_one_letter_code
_entity_poly.pdbx_strand_id
1 'polypeptide(L)' 'MLYLLSESHLAVHTYPEHALATFDFVCCREDVDWPWDAELRAGLGARDVHVRRLPRGVWPPGQTGATRRVAESAEGLR' A
#
# COMPACT_ATOMS: atom_id res chain seq x y z
N MET A 1 12.15 5.33 -1.63
CA MET A 1 12.26 4.11 -2.47
C MET A 1 10.86 3.62 -2.80
N LEU A 2 10.64 3.09 -4.01
CA LEU A 2 9.35 2.54 -4.45
C LEU A 2 9.56 1.14 -5.01
N TYR A 3 8.76 0.18 -4.55
CA TYR A 3 8.71 -1.17 -5.06
C TYR A 3 7.30 -1.48 -5.57
N LEU A 4 7.19 -1.87 -6.84
CA LEU A 4 5.93 -2.22 -7.47
C LEU A 4 5.61 -3.69 -7.26
N LEU A 5 4.35 -3.96 -6.94
CA LEU A 5 3.76 -5.28 -6.82
C LEU A 5 2.64 -5.40 -7.84
N SER A 6 2.07 -6.60 -8.03
CA SER A 6 0.87 -6.76 -8.84
C SER A 6 -0.25 -5.89 -8.26
N GLU A 7 -0.64 -4.86 -9.02
CA GLU A 7 -1.73 -3.91 -8.71
C GLU A 7 -1.58 -3.15 -7.39
N SER A 8 -0.37 -3.10 -6.84
CA SER A 8 -0.11 -2.55 -5.51
C SER A 8 1.34 -2.09 -5.35
N HIS A 9 1.74 -1.59 -4.17
CA HIS A 9 3.09 -1.04 -3.99
C HIS A 9 3.52 -0.98 -2.53
N LEU A 10 4.84 -0.94 -2.35
CA LEU A 10 5.49 -0.51 -1.11
C LEU A 10 6.32 0.74 -1.39
N ALA A 11 6.01 1.84 -0.71
CA ALA A 11 6.80 3.07 -0.76
C ALA A 11 7.42 3.37 0.60
N VAL A 12 8.64 3.91 0.58
CA VAL A 12 9.39 4.30 1.78
C VAL A 12 9.97 5.69 1.58
N HIS A 13 9.71 6.57 2.55
CA HIS A 13 10.30 7.90 2.63
C HIS A 13 11.03 8.05 3.96
N THR A 14 12.27 8.53 3.92
CA THR A 14 13.11 8.70 5.12
C THR A 14 13.49 10.16 5.26
N TYR A 15 13.46 10.66 6.49
CA TYR A 15 13.84 12.00 6.90
C TYR A 15 14.87 11.88 8.02
N PRO A 16 16.16 11.65 7.70
CA PRO A 16 17.21 11.43 8.69
C PRO A 16 17.35 12.57 9.71
N GLU A 17 17.16 13.82 9.26
CA GLU A 17 17.16 15.03 10.08
C GLU A 17 16.08 15.03 11.19
N HIS A 18 15.06 14.19 11.04
CA HIS A 18 13.98 14.01 12.00
C HIS A 18 13.96 12.62 12.64
N ALA A 19 14.93 11.76 12.31
CA ALA A 19 14.93 10.34 12.69
C ALA A 19 13.60 9.63 12.39
N LEU A 20 12.99 9.96 11.23
CA LEU A 20 11.67 9.50 10.84
C LEU A 20 11.74 8.71 9.53
N ALA A 21 10.98 7.63 9.46
CA ALA A 21 10.70 6.92 8.22
C ALA A 21 9.19 6.64 8.12
N THR A 22 8.61 6.88 6.94
CA THR A 22 7.22 6.59 6.63
C THR A 22 7.13 5.49 5.58
N PHE A 23 6.14 4.62 5.75
CA PHE A 23 5.92 3.43 4.94
C PHE A 23 4.48 3.40 4.44
N ASP A 24 4.31 3.29 3.13
CA ASP A 24 3.02 3.05 2.51
C ASP A 24 3.04 1.65 1.90
N PHE A 25 2.39 0.70 2.58
CA PHE A 25 2.21 -0.65 2.07
C PHE A 25 0.77 -0.86 1.62
N VAL A 26 0.58 -0.81 0.31
CA VAL A 26 -0.69 -1.16 -0.33
C VAL A 26 -0.57 -2.61 -0.80
N CYS A 27 -1.56 -3.43 -0.46
CA CYS A 27 -1.65 -4.81 -0.89
C CYS A 27 -3.11 -5.15 -1.23
N CYS A 28 -3.33 -5.95 -2.27
CA CYS A 28 -4.66 -6.40 -2.68
C CYS A 28 -5.10 -7.70 -1.99
N ARG A 29 -4.25 -8.28 -1.12
CA ARG A 29 -4.58 -9.48 -0.34
C ARG A 29 -5.12 -9.07 1.02
N GLU A 30 -6.25 -9.65 1.41
CA GLU A 30 -6.96 -9.30 2.64
C GLU A 30 -6.24 -9.79 3.91
N ASP A 31 -5.52 -10.90 3.83
CA ASP A 31 -4.90 -11.57 5.00
C ASP A 31 -3.40 -11.29 5.18
N VAL A 32 -2.87 -10.23 4.58
CA VAL A 32 -1.46 -9.89 4.78
C VAL A 32 -1.29 -9.13 6.10
N ASP A 33 -0.83 -9.86 7.10
CA ASP A 33 -0.33 -9.29 8.35
C ASP A 33 1.21 -9.32 8.36
N TRP A 34 1.82 -8.14 8.41
CA TRP A 34 3.27 -8.02 8.58
C TRP A 34 3.57 -7.52 10.00
N PRO A 35 4.53 -8.13 10.73
CA PRO A 35 4.90 -7.73 12.08
C PRO A 35 5.71 -6.43 12.11
N TRP A 36 5.10 -5.34 11.63
CA TRP A 36 5.70 -4.01 11.43
C TRP A 36 6.50 -3.53 12.63
N ASP A 37 5.95 -3.68 13.82
CA ASP A 37 6.57 -3.23 15.06
C ASP A 37 7.93 -3.91 15.29
N ALA A 38 7.94 -5.24 15.39
CA ALA A 38 9.16 -6.01 15.62
C ALA A 38 10.22 -5.80 14.51
N GLU A 39 9.79 -5.83 13.25
CA GLU A 39 10.68 -5.72 12.09
C GLU A 39 11.30 -4.33 11.95
N LEU A 40 10.53 -3.25 12.19
CA LEU A 40 11.06 -1.89 12.12
C LEU A 40 11.95 -1.56 13.32
N ARG A 41 11.66 -2.11 14.51
CA ARG A 41 12.56 -2.01 15.65
C ARG A 41 13.90 -2.72 15.37
N ALA A 42 13.86 -3.93 14.82
CA ALA A 42 15.06 -4.70 14.52
C ALA A 42 15.86 -4.11 13.34
N GLY A 43 15.20 -3.73 12.24
CA GLY A 43 15.84 -3.30 11.01
C GLY A 43 16.30 -1.85 11.00
N LEU A 44 15.60 -0.95 11.70
CA LEU A 44 15.88 0.49 11.69
C LEU A 44 16.22 1.06 13.07
N GLY A 45 16.14 0.26 14.13
CA GLY A 45 16.27 0.76 15.50
C GLY A 45 15.11 1.69 15.90
N ALA A 46 13.92 1.49 15.30
CA ALA A 46 12.75 2.31 15.61
C ALA A 46 12.40 2.21 17.10
N ARG A 47 12.19 3.37 17.75
CA ARG A 47 11.75 3.41 19.15
C ARG A 47 10.22 3.33 19.24
N ASP A 48 9.56 4.11 18.40
CA ASP A 48 8.11 4.21 18.31
C ASP A 48 7.65 3.80 16.91
N VAL A 49 6.64 2.94 16.84
CA VAL A 49 6.05 2.46 15.58
C VAL A 49 4.54 2.67 15.65
N HIS A 50 4.00 3.41 14.67
CA HIS A 50 2.57 3.66 14.54
C HIS A 50 2.09 3.11 13.21
N VAL A 51 1.16 2.15 13.26
CA VAL A 51 0.60 1.51 12.06
C VAL A 51 -0.88 1.80 11.99
N ARG A 52 -1.35 2.21 10.81
CA ARG A 52 -2.77 2.34 10.50
C ARG A 52 -3.11 1.45 9.31
N ARG A 53 -4.14 0.63 9.46
CA ARG A 53 -4.69 -0.17 8.37
C ARG A 53 -5.92 0.53 7.80
N LEU A 54 -5.96 0.65 6.48
CA LEU A 54 -7.05 1.29 5.75
C LEU A 54 -7.57 0.29 4.72
N PRO A 55 -8.76 -0.32 4.94
CA PRO A 55 -9.40 -1.14 3.91
C PRO A 55 -9.63 -0.32 2.64
N ARG A 56 -9.35 -0.91 1.48
CA ARG A 56 -9.52 -0.28 0.16
C ARG A 56 -10.50 -1.12 -0.66
N GLY A 57 -11.26 -0.47 -1.55
CA GLY A 57 -12.24 -1.16 -2.39
C GLY A 57 -13.54 -1.57 -1.69
N VAL A 58 -13.66 -1.36 -0.37
CA VAL A 58 -14.93 -1.48 0.35
C VAL A 58 -15.78 -0.25 0.12
N TRP A 59 -17.00 -0.46 -0.35
CA TRP A 59 -17.95 0.60 -0.62
C TRP A 59 -19.23 0.35 0.19
N PRO A 60 -19.79 1.36 0.88
CA PRO A 60 -21.03 1.19 1.64
C PRO A 60 -22.15 0.63 0.76
N PRO A 61 -23.05 -0.23 1.29
CA PRO A 61 -24.17 -0.74 0.52
C PRO A 61 -24.95 0.38 -0.18
N GLY A 62 -25.18 0.24 -1.49
CA GLY A 62 -26.00 1.18 -2.28
C GLY A 62 -25.25 2.37 -2.87
N GLN A 63 -23.96 2.47 -2.67
CA GLN A 63 -23.14 3.46 -3.33
C GLN A 63 -22.31 2.61 -4.34
N THR A 64 -22.37 2.91 -5.64
CA THR A 64 -21.60 2.17 -6.65
C THR A 64 -20.46 3.09 -7.01
N GLY A 65 -19.24 2.79 -6.55
CA GLY A 65 -18.05 3.45 -7.06
C GLY A 65 -18.11 3.33 -8.58
N ALA A 66 -18.17 4.46 -9.29
CA ALA A 66 -18.28 4.46 -10.73
C ALA A 66 -17.02 3.80 -11.31
N THR A 67 -17.07 2.48 -11.51
CA THR A 67 -16.04 1.72 -12.17
C THR A 67 -16.03 2.19 -13.62
N ARG A 68 -15.23 3.22 -13.91
CA ARG A 68 -14.83 3.50 -15.28
C ARG A 68 -13.94 2.32 -15.66
N ARG A 69 -14.57 1.28 -16.23
CA ARG A 69 -13.86 0.22 -16.95
C ARG A 69 -12.92 0.96 -17.89
N VAL A 70 -11.61 0.82 -17.67
CA VAL A 70 -10.65 1.14 -18.71
C VAL A 70 -11.03 0.19 -19.83
N ALA A 71 -11.62 0.73 -20.90
CA ALA A 71 -11.94 -0.06 -22.06
C ALA A 71 -10.60 -0.61 -22.57
N GLU A 72 -10.43 -1.92 -22.43
CA GLU A 72 -9.38 -2.65 -23.11
C GLU A 72 -9.70 -2.51 -24.60
N SER A 73 -9.01 -1.58 -25.28
CA SER A 73 -9.06 -1.49 -26.74
C SER A 73 -8.38 -2.74 -27.31
N ALA A 74 -9.13 -3.83 -27.37
CA ALA A 74 -8.85 -4.93 -28.27
C ALA A 74 -9.29 -4.53 -29.68
N GLU A 75 -8.43 -3.81 -30.40
CA GLU A 75 -8.42 -3.84 -31.86
C GLU A 75 -7.02 -4.23 -32.31
N GLY A 76 -6.81 -5.54 -32.40
CA GLY A 76 -5.84 -6.10 -33.30
C GLY A 76 -6.32 -6.02 -34.76
N LEU A 77 -5.38 -6.34 -35.65
CA LEU A 77 -5.52 -6.62 -37.08
C LEU A 77 -5.31 -5.45 -38.05
N ARG A 78 -4.04 -5.11 -38.31
CA ARG A 78 -3.44 -5.14 -39.66
C ARG A 78 -1.96 -5.52 -39.57
#